data_AF-A0A4D7C9B4-F1
#
_entry.id   AF-A0A4D7C9B4-F1
#
_cell.length_a   1.000
_cell.length_b   1.000
_cell.length_c   1.000
_cell.angle_alpha   90.00
_cell.angle_beta   90.00
_cell.angle_gamma   90.00
#
_symmetry.space_group_name_H-M   'P 1'
#
loop_
_entity.id
_entity.type
_entity.pdbx_description
1 polymer ?
#
loop_
_entity_poly.entity_id
_entity_poly.type
_entity_poly.pdbx_seq_one_letter_code
_entity_poly.pdbx_strand_id
1 'polypeptide(L)'
;MELPSKTSVGQVSATDYESYGYDANGNRVSLRKRDNTSLLFTYDAMNRMTRKVVPERAGLDPMHTRDVYYGYDVRGLQTAARFDSASGPG
;
A
#
# COMPACT_ATOMS: atom_id res chain seq x y z
N MET A 1 -16.33 6.57 6.47
CA MET A 1 -16.69 7.98 6.20
C MET A 1 -16.96 8.07 4.71
N GLU A 2 -18.19 8.38 4.31
CA GLU A 2 -18.59 8.49 2.89
C GLU A 2 -18.06 9.81 2.33
N LEU A 3 -17.56 9.80 1.09
CA LEU A 3 -16.97 10.99 0.49
C LEU A 3 -17.86 11.52 -0.65
N PRO A 4 -17.73 12.81 -1.01
CA PRO A 4 -18.51 13.41 -2.09
C PRO A 4 -18.36 12.62 -3.40
N SER A 5 -19.45 12.42 -4.13
CA SER A 5 -19.47 11.70 -5.40
C SER A 5 -18.61 12.41 -6.45
N LYS A 6 -17.75 11.63 -7.13
CA LYS A 6 -16.92 12.11 -8.25
C LYS A 6 -17.72 12.53 -9.48
N THR A 7 -18.96 12.06 -9.62
CA THR A 7 -19.75 12.20 -10.85
C THR A 7 -21.11 12.87 -10.62
N SER A 8 -21.45 13.24 -9.38
CA SER A 8 -22.74 13.87 -9.06
C SER A 8 -22.58 14.97 -8.01
N VAL A 9 -22.85 16.21 -8.40
CA VAL A 9 -22.76 17.39 -7.54
C VAL A 9 -23.76 17.28 -6.38
N GLY A 10 -23.30 17.53 -5.15
CA GLY A 10 -24.16 17.55 -3.96
C GLY A 10 -24.61 16.17 -3.45
N GLN A 11 -24.04 15.08 -3.97
CA GLN A 11 -24.30 13.72 -3.50
C GLN A 11 -23.05 13.11 -2.87
N VAL A 12 -23.23 12.25 -1.86
CA VAL A 12 -22.17 11.38 -1.34
C VAL A 12 -22.17 10.07 -2.11
N SER A 13 -21.01 9.44 -2.25
CA SER A 13 -20.91 8.10 -2.81
C SER A 13 -20.49 7.13 -1.71
N ALA A 14 -21.34 6.12 -1.48
CA ALA A 14 -21.04 5.04 -0.54
C ALA A 14 -19.85 4.17 -1.01
N THR A 15 -19.45 4.24 -2.28
CA THR A 15 -18.33 3.47 -2.85
C THR A 15 -17.06 4.30 -3.04
N ASP A 16 -17.17 5.64 -3.05
CA ASP A 16 -16.05 6.55 -3.06
C ASP A 16 -15.61 6.84 -1.63
N TYR A 17 -14.74 6.00 -1.09
CA TYR A 17 -14.19 6.17 0.24
C TYR A 17 -12.75 5.69 0.32
N GLU A 18 -12.02 6.17 1.32
CA GLU A 18 -10.75 5.60 1.74
C GLU A 18 -10.93 4.82 3.04
N SER A 19 -10.23 3.69 3.17
CA SER A 19 -10.19 2.93 4.42
C SER A 19 -8.79 2.43 4.74
N TYR A 20 -8.54 2.27 6.03
CA TYR A 20 -7.25 1.89 6.59
C TYR A 20 -7.47 0.69 7.52
N GLY A 21 -6.65 -0.34 7.35
CA GLY A 21 -6.57 -1.46 8.30
C GLY A 21 -5.27 -1.38 9.09
N TYR A 22 -5.33 -1.71 10.38
CA TYR A 22 -4.20 -1.69 11.28
C TYR A 22 -4.03 -3.04 11.99
N ASP A 23 -2.79 -3.42 12.26
CA ASP A 23 -2.49 -4.52 13.18
C ASP A 23 -2.60 -4.07 14.65
N ALA A 24 -2.40 -5.01 15.58
CA ALA A 24 -2.46 -4.74 17.03
C ALA A 24 -1.37 -3.76 17.52
N ASN A 25 -0.27 -3.62 16.77
CA ASN A 25 0.81 -2.70 17.09
C ASN A 25 0.57 -1.29 16.51
N GLY A 26 -0.54 -1.09 15.78
CA GLY A 26 -0.89 0.17 15.15
C GLY A 26 -0.20 0.39 13.80
N ASN A 27 0.44 -0.63 13.21
CA ASN A 27 0.97 -0.53 11.85
C ASN A 27 -0.16 -0.67 10.84
N ARG A 28 -0.13 0.14 9.78
CA ARG A 28 -1.15 0.06 8.71
C ARG A 28 -0.90 -1.14 7.81
N VAL A 29 -1.73 -2.17 7.87
CA VAL A 29 -1.63 -3.36 7.02
C VAL A 29 -2.40 -3.25 5.70
N SER A 30 -3.36 -2.33 5.59
CA SER A 30 -4.10 -2.09 4.35
C SER A 30 -4.48 -0.63 4.13
N LEU A 31 -4.53 -0.22 2.87
CA LEU A 31 -5.05 1.06 2.40
C LEU A 31 -5.92 0.82 1.17
N ARG A 32 -7.24 0.97 1.31
CA ARG A 32 -8.14 1.08 0.16
C ARG A 32 -8.25 2.54 -0.24
N LYS A 33 -7.94 2.82 -1.50
CA LYS A 33 -8.10 4.14 -2.12
C LYS A 33 -9.54 4.33 -2.61
N ARG A 34 -9.88 5.60 -2.81
CA ARG A 34 -11.12 6.07 -3.44
C ARG A 34 -11.43 5.44 -4.81
N ASP A 35 -10.41 5.03 -5.57
CA ASP A 35 -10.59 4.36 -6.86
C ASP A 35 -10.71 2.83 -6.72
N ASN A 36 -11.01 2.34 -5.51
CA ASN A 36 -11.14 0.94 -5.14
C ASN A 36 -9.84 0.12 -5.21
N THR A 37 -8.71 0.76 -5.53
CA THR A 37 -7.37 0.12 -5.48
C THR A 37 -6.97 -0.11 -4.02
N SER A 38 -6.43 -1.29 -3.69
CA SER A 38 -5.97 -1.60 -2.33
C SER A 38 -4.47 -1.87 -2.28
N LEU A 39 -3.76 -1.17 -1.40
CA LEU A 39 -2.36 -1.47 -1.06
C LEU A 39 -2.33 -2.31 0.20
N LEU A 40 -1.41 -3.28 0.26
CA LEU A 40 -1.15 -4.09 1.45
C LEU A 40 0.27 -3.89 1.92
N PHE A 41 0.47 -3.98 3.22
CA PHE A 41 1.76 -3.79 3.86
C PHE A 41 2.03 -4.91 4.85
N THR A 42 3.27 -5.41 4.86
CA THR A 42 3.74 -6.35 5.89
C THR A 42 4.84 -5.73 6.69
N TYR A 43 4.96 -6.14 7.95
CA TYR A 43 5.92 -5.62 8.90
C TYR A 43 6.68 -6.77 9.55
N ASP A 44 7.91 -6.52 9.97
CA ASP A 44 8.62 -7.43 10.88
C ASP A 44 8.22 -7.20 12.34
N ALA A 45 8.76 -8.02 13.25
CA ALA A 45 8.50 -7.93 14.68
C ALA A 45 8.95 -6.61 15.33
N MET A 46 9.77 -5.80 14.63
CA MET A 46 10.24 -4.50 15.08
C MET A 46 9.40 -3.35 14.49
N ASN A 47 8.23 -3.65 13.89
CA ASN A 47 7.34 -2.68 13.24
C ASN A 47 7.96 -1.96 12.03
N ARG A 48 8.91 -2.60 11.34
CA ARG A 48 9.51 -2.06 10.10
C ARG A 48 8.84 -2.71 8.89
N MET A 49 8.47 -1.92 7.89
CA MET A 49 7.76 -2.41 6.70
C MET A 49 8.68 -3.31 5.87
N THR A 50 8.33 -4.58 5.67
CA THR A 50 9.11 -5.54 4.89
C THR A 50 8.61 -5.71 3.46
N ARG A 51 7.33 -5.44 3.20
CA ARG A 51 6.73 -5.52 1.87
C ARG A 51 5.63 -4.49 1.71
N LYS A 52 5.54 -3.94 0.51
CA LYS A 52 4.41 -3.16 0.02
C LYS A 52 3.90 -3.81 -1.25
N VAL A 53 2.66 -4.32 -1.19
CA VAL A 53 1.97 -4.89 -2.35
C VAL A 53 1.28 -3.78 -3.11
N VAL A 54 1.54 -3.70 -4.40
CA VAL A 54 0.91 -2.73 -5.30
C VAL A 54 0.12 -3.51 -6.33
N PRO A 55 -1.22 -3.45 -6.33
CA PRO A 55 -2.00 -4.14 -7.35
C PRO A 55 -1.78 -3.47 -8.70
N GLU A 56 -1.90 -4.27 -9.75
CA GLU A 56 -1.95 -3.76 -11.11
C GLU A 56 -3.10 -2.74 -11.25
N ARG A 57 -2.86 -1.72 -12.05
CA ARG A 57 -3.83 -0.63 -12.27
C ARG A 57 -3.95 -0.37 -13.75
N ALA A 58 -5.18 -0.44 -14.26
CA ALA A 58 -5.48 -0.12 -15.63
C ALA A 58 -4.96 1.29 -16.00
N GLY A 59 -4.26 1.39 -17.12
CA GLY A 59 -3.68 2.65 -17.61
C GLY A 59 -2.32 3.03 -16.99
N LEU A 60 -1.71 2.17 -16.16
CA LEU A 60 -0.32 2.30 -15.75
C LEU A 60 0.52 1.18 -16.36
N ASP A 61 1.75 1.50 -16.72
CA ASP A 61 2.76 0.50 -17.07
C ASP A 61 2.99 -0.43 -15.87
N PRO A 62 3.04 -1.77 -16.06
CA PRO A 62 3.29 -2.73 -14.98
C PRO A 62 4.57 -2.43 -14.16
N MET A 63 5.57 -1.78 -14.76
CA MET A 63 6.78 -1.34 -14.06
C MET A 63 6.49 -0.37 -12.90
N HIS A 64 5.38 0.38 -12.96
CA HIS A 64 4.94 1.29 -11.90
C HIS A 64 4.04 0.66 -10.85
N THR A 65 3.64 -0.61 -11.02
CA THR A 65 2.79 -1.35 -10.08
C THR A 65 3.49 -2.58 -9.49
N ARG A 66 4.83 -2.57 -9.46
CA ARG A 66 5.60 -3.66 -8.87
C ARG A 66 5.55 -3.62 -7.35
N ASP A 67 5.50 -4.80 -6.75
CA ASP A 67 5.69 -4.97 -5.32
C ASP A 67 7.08 -4.49 -4.90
N VAL A 68 7.18 -3.94 -3.69
CA VAL A 68 8.45 -3.47 -3.13
C VAL A 68 8.76 -4.24 -1.86
N TYR A 69 9.98 -4.77 -1.79
CA TYR A 69 10.53 -5.49 -0.64
C TYR A 69 11.64 -4.69 -0.01
N TYR A 70 11.60 -4.54 1.31
CA TYR A 70 12.56 -3.74 2.06
C TYR A 70 13.46 -4.63 2.91
N GLY A 71 14.74 -4.29 2.95
CA GLY A 71 15.73 -4.91 3.82
C GLY A 71 16.28 -3.91 4.82
N TYR A 72 16.60 -4.39 6.02
CA TYR A 72 17.15 -3.57 7.11
C TYR A 72 18.36 -4.24 7.74
N ASP A 73 19.30 -3.44 8.23
CA ASP A 73 20.38 -3.94 9.10
C ASP A 73 19.93 -4.04 10.57
N VAL A 74 20.85 -4.48 11.43
CA VAL A 74 20.61 -4.63 12.87
C VAL A 74 20.38 -3.31 13.61
N ARG A 75 20.73 -2.17 13.00
CA ARG A 75 20.49 -0.83 13.54
C ARG A 75 19.14 -0.26 13.09
N GLY A 76 18.41 -0.97 12.22
CA GLY A 76 17.17 -0.49 11.63
C GLY A 76 17.36 0.41 10.42
N LEU A 77 18.59 0.56 9.91
CA LEU A 77 18.81 1.31 8.68
C LEU A 77 18.37 0.47 7.49
N GLN A 78 17.60 1.08 6.59
CA GLN A 78 17.18 0.43 5.36
C GLN A 78 18.40 0.21 4.46
N THR A 79 18.63 -1.04 4.05
CA THR A 79 19.75 -1.45 3.20
C THR A 79 19.32 -1.85 1.80
N ALA A 80 18.02 -2.09 1.59
CA ALA A 80 17.49 -2.47 0.28
C ALA A 80 16.05 -1.99 0.08
N ALA A 81 15.73 -1.67 -1.18
CA ALA A 81 14.37 -1.58 -1.70
C ALA A 81 14.37 -2.25 -3.07
N ARG A 82 13.72 -3.42 -3.18
CA ARG A 82 13.78 -4.28 -4.36
C ARG A 82 12.41 -4.56 -4.91
N PHE A 83 12.32 -4.68 -6.23
CA PHE A 83 11.07 -4.97 -6.91
C PHE A 83 10.81 -6.47 -7.03
N ASP A 84 9.53 -6.86 -6.98
CA ASP A 84 8.98 -8.21 -7.15
C ASP A 84 9.38 -9.26 -6.11
N SER A 85 10.59 -9.17 -5.53
CA SER A 85 11.06 -10.09 -4.48
C SER A 85 12.16 -9.49 -3.59
N ALA A 86 12.46 -10.16 -2.48
CA ALA A 86 13.53 -9.78 -1.56
C ALA A 86 14.95 -9.82 -2.19
N SER A 87 15.10 -10.48 -3.32
CA SER A 87 16.34 -10.58 -4.12
C SER A 87 16.17 -10.03 -5.54
N GLY A 88 15.08 -9.30 -5.81
CA GLY A 88 14.80 -8.72 -7.11
C GLY A 88 15.66 -7.49 -7.42
N PRO A 89 15.45 -6.86 -8.59
CA PRO A 89 16.22 -5.68 -8.97
C PRO A 89 15.91 -4.49 -8.06
N GLY A 90 16.93 -3.71 -7.73
CA GLY A 90 16.84 -2.54 -6.85
C GLY A 90 18.10 -2.32 -6.03
#